data_AF-A0A6V7WBQ4-F1
#
_entry.id   AF-A0A6V7WBQ4-F1
#
_cell.length_a   1.000
_cell.length_b   1.000
_cell.length_c   1.000
_cell.angle_alpha   90.00
_cell.angle_beta   90.00
_cell.angle_gamma   90.00
#
_symmetry.space_group_name_H-M   'P 1'
#
loop_
_entity.id
_entity.type
_entity.pdbx_description
1 polymer ?
#
loop_
_entity_poly.entity_id
_entity_poly.type
_entity_poly.pdbx_seq_one_letter_code
_entity_poly.pdbx_strand_id
1 'polypeptide(L)'
;MGREDISGSFPFKAGEPFILEFVAMPRDVIYISVNNKFFAYFRSYTLSQISQIYIAGVNTVRINSLTLCPNALKVRELPSTEAPTTPYPRCPKTIDLHNVQVPSTIDLVKIGFGKGLKVPTRMIFKGVPLPEATEFKIIFGEDGIMYKTANVPFHFNPRFQPGLVFMHSWTVEFGMRREIGFRNPFRAGEPFILEFVATPRDPIMIYVNNKYSASFYYYDLKDVSQLYIEGFRLDSLIMCPNEYLSTTVNTLLYL
;
A
#
# COMPACT_ATOMS: atom_id res chain seq x y z
N MET A 1 13.98 6.04 27.23
CA MET A 1 13.10 7.16 26.85
C MET A 1 12.53 6.86 25.47
N GLY A 2 11.22 7.05 25.26
CA GLY A 2 10.60 6.91 23.94
C GLY A 2 10.90 8.12 23.05
N ARG A 3 10.81 7.94 21.73
CA ARG A 3 10.87 9.03 20.75
C ARG A 3 9.45 9.55 20.48
N GLU A 4 9.28 10.86 20.48
CA GLU A 4 8.01 11.49 20.12
C GLU A 4 7.80 11.48 18.59
N ASP A 5 6.59 11.12 18.17
CA ASP A 5 6.20 11.01 16.78
C ASP A 5 5.05 11.98 16.47
N ILE A 6 5.35 13.09 15.78
CA ILE A 6 4.38 14.10 15.39
C ILE A 6 3.95 13.83 13.95
N SER A 7 2.63 13.72 13.71
CA SER A 7 2.07 13.38 12.40
C SER A 7 1.00 14.38 11.98
N GLY A 8 1.11 14.88 10.74
CA GLY A 8 0.04 15.57 10.02
C GLY A 8 -0.43 16.90 10.63
N SER A 9 -1.54 17.41 10.09
CA SER A 9 -2.31 18.51 10.66
C SER A 9 -3.27 18.00 11.73
N PHE A 10 -3.63 18.85 12.69
CA PHE A 10 -4.52 18.49 13.80
C PHE A 10 -5.95 18.20 13.29
N PRO A 11 -6.48 16.96 13.43
CA PRO A 11 -7.73 16.54 12.78
C PRO A 11 -8.97 16.73 13.67
N PHE A 12 -8.80 17.21 14.90
CA PHE A 12 -9.89 17.36 15.87
C PHE A 12 -10.34 18.82 15.97
N LYS A 13 -11.63 19.01 16.23
CA LYS A 13 -12.21 20.32 16.51
C LYS A 13 -13.07 20.25 17.77
N ALA A 14 -12.92 21.23 18.66
CA ALA A 14 -13.66 21.28 19.90
C ALA A 14 -15.18 21.32 19.63
N GLY A 15 -15.93 20.45 20.33
CA GLY A 15 -17.38 20.34 20.20
C GLY A 15 -17.86 19.46 19.03
N GLU A 16 -16.98 19.04 18.12
CA GLU A 16 -17.36 18.15 17.01
C GLU A 16 -17.18 16.67 17.37
N PRO A 17 -18.13 15.79 17.02
CA PRO A 17 -17.97 14.36 17.21
C PRO A 17 -16.90 13.80 16.27
N PHE A 18 -16.24 12.73 16.68
CA PHE A 18 -15.29 12.02 15.85
C PHE A 18 -15.41 10.50 16.00
N ILE A 19 -14.95 9.78 14.97
CA ILE A 19 -14.67 8.34 14.99
C ILE A 19 -13.16 8.18 14.97
N LEU A 20 -12.56 7.62 16.02
CA LEU A 20 -11.13 7.31 16.07
C LEU A 20 -10.97 5.80 16.02
N GLU A 21 -10.33 5.31 14.96
CA GLU A 21 -10.09 3.88 14.74
C GLU A 21 -8.59 3.58 14.82
N PHE A 22 -8.26 2.51 15.54
CA PHE A 22 -6.92 1.96 15.64
C PHE A 22 -6.94 0.53 15.11
N VAL A 23 -6.11 0.24 14.10
CA VAL A 23 -5.99 -1.09 13.53
C VAL A 23 -4.58 -1.61 13.76
N ALA A 24 -4.46 -2.71 14.51
CA ALA A 24 -3.20 -3.40 14.68
C ALA A 24 -2.80 -4.10 13.37
N MET A 25 -1.59 -3.85 12.93
CA MET A 25 -1.02 -4.34 11.69
C MET A 25 0.23 -5.18 11.96
N PRO A 26 0.67 -6.00 10.98
CA PRO A 26 1.92 -6.74 11.10
C PRO A 26 3.12 -5.83 11.43
N ARG A 27 4.13 -6.40 12.11
CA ARG A 27 5.35 -5.72 12.60
C ARG A 27 5.11 -4.60 13.61
N ASP A 28 4.13 -4.80 14.48
CA ASP A 28 3.83 -3.92 15.61
C ASP A 28 3.46 -2.48 15.19
N VAL A 29 2.81 -2.34 14.03
CA VAL A 29 2.33 -1.06 13.53
C VAL A 29 0.86 -0.88 13.86
N ILE A 30 0.46 0.32 14.26
CA ILE A 30 -0.93 0.72 14.45
C ILE A 30 -1.27 1.71 13.33
N TYR A 31 -2.27 1.39 12.52
CA TYR A 31 -2.93 2.36 11.64
C TYR A 31 -3.95 3.16 12.45
N ILE A 32 -3.98 4.48 12.25
CA ILE A 32 -4.85 5.41 12.96
C ILE A 32 -5.65 6.20 11.93
N SER A 33 -6.98 6.19 12.04
CA SER A 33 -7.86 7.07 11.28
C SER A 33 -8.82 7.86 12.14
N VAL A 34 -9.14 9.08 11.70
CA VAL A 34 -10.13 9.98 12.29
C VAL A 34 -11.23 10.20 11.26
N ASN A 35 -12.49 9.95 11.62
CA ASN A 35 -13.67 10.08 10.75
C ASN A 35 -13.53 9.29 9.44
N ASN A 36 -13.08 8.04 9.54
CA ASN A 36 -12.78 7.13 8.42
C ASN A 36 -11.69 7.64 7.47
N LYS A 37 -10.98 8.72 7.83
CA LYS A 37 -9.86 9.25 7.07
C LYS A 37 -8.56 8.93 7.76
N PHE A 38 -7.56 8.51 6.98
CA PHE A 38 -6.24 8.28 7.52
C PHE A 38 -5.71 9.49 8.29
N PHE A 39 -5.15 9.24 9.46
CA PHE A 39 -4.48 10.24 10.26
C PHE A 39 -2.98 9.96 10.39
N ALA A 40 -2.60 8.78 10.89
CA ALA A 40 -1.21 8.46 11.14
C ALA A 40 -0.98 6.94 11.20
N TYR A 41 0.29 6.52 11.10
CA TYR A 41 0.69 5.23 11.64
C TYR A 41 1.59 5.45 12.84
N PHE A 42 1.52 4.55 13.80
CA PHE A 42 2.41 4.51 14.96
C PHE A 42 3.10 3.16 15.04
N ARG A 43 4.42 3.15 15.15
CA ARG A 43 5.18 1.91 15.32
C ARG A 43 5.40 1.66 16.82
N SER A 44 4.76 0.63 17.33
CA SER A 44 5.09 0.02 18.62
C SER A 44 6.13 -1.08 18.41
N TYR A 45 6.72 -1.60 19.49
CA TYR A 45 7.63 -2.74 19.45
C TYR A 45 7.00 -4.02 20.03
N THR A 46 5.81 -3.94 20.63
CA THR A 46 5.17 -5.07 21.35
C THR A 46 3.64 -4.93 21.40
N LEU A 47 2.94 -4.92 20.25
CA LEU A 47 1.48 -4.89 20.25
C LEU A 47 0.85 -6.11 20.95
N SER A 48 1.54 -7.25 20.91
CA SER A 48 1.12 -8.49 21.59
C SER A 48 1.02 -8.38 23.11
N GLN A 49 1.68 -7.39 23.72
CA GLN A 49 1.67 -7.18 25.17
C GLN A 49 0.60 -6.16 25.61
N ILE A 50 -0.07 -5.49 24.66
CA ILE A 50 -1.12 -4.53 24.99
C ILE A 50 -2.33 -5.31 25.54
N SER A 51 -2.71 -4.99 26.78
CA SER A 51 -3.82 -5.62 27.49
C SER A 51 -4.84 -4.62 28.03
N GLN A 52 -4.58 -3.32 27.89
CA GLN A 52 -5.37 -2.26 28.49
C GLN A 52 -5.48 -1.06 27.54
N ILE A 53 -6.61 -0.35 27.62
CA ILE A 53 -6.82 0.95 26.99
C ILE A 53 -7.15 1.93 28.10
N TYR A 54 -6.43 3.04 28.18
CA TYR A 54 -6.66 4.11 29.13
C TYR A 54 -6.97 5.40 28.39
N ILE A 55 -8.11 6.02 28.70
CA ILE A 55 -8.59 7.27 28.11
C ILE A 55 -8.68 8.29 29.23
N ALA A 56 -8.00 9.43 29.08
CA ALA A 56 -7.85 10.41 30.15
C ALA A 56 -8.09 11.84 29.66
N GLY A 57 -8.41 12.70 30.63
CA GLY A 57 -8.56 14.15 30.47
C GLY A 57 -9.92 14.64 30.97
N VAL A 58 -9.90 15.48 32.02
CA VAL A 58 -11.12 16.02 32.63
C VAL A 58 -11.81 16.99 31.67
N ASN A 59 -13.09 16.76 31.35
CA ASN A 59 -13.88 17.58 30.42
C ASN A 59 -13.27 17.72 29.01
N THR A 60 -12.39 16.80 28.59
CA THR A 60 -11.68 16.89 27.30
C THR A 60 -12.34 16.08 26.19
N VAL A 61 -12.84 14.88 26.51
CA VAL A 61 -13.44 13.97 25.54
C VAL A 61 -14.62 13.25 26.17
N ARG A 62 -15.73 13.16 25.42
CA ARG A 62 -16.87 12.31 25.75
C ARG A 62 -16.84 11.11 24.81
N ILE A 63 -16.75 9.90 25.38
CA ILE A 63 -16.79 8.65 24.61
C ILE A 63 -18.24 8.20 24.48
N ASN A 64 -18.78 8.25 23.26
CA ASN A 64 -20.14 7.79 22.98
C ASN A 64 -20.23 6.26 22.92
N SER A 65 -19.20 5.61 22.36
CA SER A 65 -19.12 4.16 22.23
C SER A 65 -17.65 3.74 22.10
N LEU A 66 -17.34 2.54 22.59
CA LEU A 66 -16.07 1.86 22.35
C LEU A 66 -16.38 0.46 21.81
N THR A 67 -15.84 0.14 20.63
CA THR A 67 -15.99 -1.17 20.00
C THR A 67 -14.64 -1.84 19.95
N LEU A 68 -14.54 -3.06 20.50
CA LEU A 68 -13.36 -3.92 20.37
C LEU A 68 -13.64 -4.99 19.33
N CYS A 69 -12.78 -5.08 18.31
CA CYS A 69 -12.93 -6.03 17.20
C CYS A 69 -11.84 -7.12 17.30
N PRO A 70 -12.00 -8.14 18.17
CA PRO A 70 -11.03 -9.23 18.28
C PRO A 70 -11.14 -10.13 17.04
N ASN A 71 -10.26 -9.90 16.06
CA ASN A 71 -10.17 -10.63 14.79
C ASN A 71 -11.48 -10.66 13.97
N ALA A 72 -11.49 -10.01 12.82
CA ALA A 72 -12.55 -10.11 11.81
C ALA A 72 -12.68 -11.52 11.16
N LEU A 73 -12.35 -12.60 11.86
CA LEU A 73 -12.37 -13.99 11.40
C LEU A 73 -13.00 -14.92 12.45
N LYS A 74 -14.28 -14.69 12.78
CA LYS A 74 -15.25 -15.74 13.12
C LYS A 74 -16.63 -15.32 12.61
N VAL A 75 -16.75 -15.15 11.30
CA VAL A 75 -18.06 -15.10 10.66
C VAL A 75 -18.53 -16.54 10.55
N ARG A 76 -19.56 -16.87 11.34
CA ARG A 76 -20.39 -18.06 11.17
C ARG A 76 -20.74 -18.15 9.69
N GLU A 77 -20.38 -19.25 9.02
CA GLU A 77 -20.64 -19.47 7.60
C GLU A 77 -22.13 -19.25 7.30
N LEU A 78 -22.46 -18.06 6.79
CA LEU A 78 -23.60 -17.85 5.92
C LEU A 78 -23.03 -17.62 4.51
N PRO A 79 -23.66 -18.19 3.48
CA PRO A 79 -23.21 -18.00 2.11
C PRO A 79 -23.53 -16.57 1.69
N SER A 80 -22.53 -15.69 1.76
CA SER A 80 -22.58 -14.38 1.12
C SER A 80 -21.37 -14.19 0.23
N THR A 81 -21.65 -13.91 -1.03
CA THR A 81 -20.80 -13.66 -2.19
C THR A 81 -19.91 -12.40 -2.09
N GLU A 82 -19.40 -12.04 -0.90
CA GLU A 82 -18.53 -10.87 -0.73
C GLU A 82 -17.09 -11.26 -0.40
N ALA A 83 -16.16 -10.59 -1.09
CA ALA A 83 -14.73 -10.88 -1.07
C ALA A 83 -14.10 -10.64 0.33
N PRO A 84 -13.00 -11.34 0.67
CA PRO A 84 -12.38 -11.26 2.00
C PRO A 84 -11.93 -9.83 2.33
N THR A 85 -12.44 -9.27 3.42
CA THR A 85 -12.05 -7.95 3.93
C THR A 85 -10.64 -8.01 4.53
N THR A 86 -9.70 -7.32 3.88
CA THR A 86 -8.32 -7.15 4.36
C THR A 86 -8.25 -6.29 5.62
N PRO A 87 -7.26 -6.48 6.52
CA PRO A 87 -7.09 -5.69 7.76
C PRO A 87 -6.61 -4.24 7.53
N TYR A 88 -6.69 -3.74 6.30
CA TYR A 88 -6.29 -2.39 5.92
C TYR A 88 -7.56 -1.54 5.72
N PRO A 89 -7.45 -0.21 5.85
CA PRO A 89 -8.59 0.70 5.75
C PRO A 89 -9.35 0.48 4.44
N ARG A 90 -10.66 0.71 4.47
CA ARG A 90 -11.47 0.74 3.25
C ARG A 90 -10.83 1.70 2.26
N CYS A 91 -10.70 1.25 1.02
CA CYS A 91 -10.27 2.04 -0.11
C CYS A 91 -11.50 2.74 -0.67
N PRO A 92 -11.73 4.02 -0.34
CA PRO A 92 -13.01 4.68 -0.59
C PRO A 92 -13.19 5.02 -2.08
N LYS A 93 -12.09 5.22 -2.80
CA LYS A 93 -12.05 5.42 -4.24
C LYS A 93 -10.96 4.54 -4.85
N THR A 94 -11.36 3.42 -5.43
CA THR A 94 -10.46 2.54 -6.18
C THR A 94 -10.28 3.05 -7.61
N ILE A 95 -9.11 2.81 -8.18
CA ILE A 95 -8.90 2.77 -9.62
C ILE A 95 -8.66 1.31 -9.96
N ASP A 96 -9.64 0.72 -10.66
CA ASP A 96 -9.64 -0.69 -11.01
C ASP A 96 -9.30 -0.85 -12.49
N LEU A 97 -8.15 -1.49 -12.76
CA LEU A 97 -7.72 -1.82 -14.11
C LEU A 97 -7.87 -3.32 -14.33
N HIS A 98 -8.58 -3.66 -15.41
CA HIS A 98 -8.78 -5.02 -15.91
C HIS A 98 -8.28 -5.12 -17.34
N ASN A 99 -7.94 -6.33 -17.79
CA ASN A 99 -7.53 -6.62 -19.17
C ASN A 99 -6.32 -5.79 -19.65
N VAL A 100 -5.44 -5.39 -18.73
CA VAL A 100 -4.19 -4.71 -19.06
C VAL A 100 -3.29 -5.71 -19.78
N GLN A 101 -2.88 -5.36 -21.01
CA GLN A 101 -1.88 -6.15 -21.74
C GLN A 101 -0.53 -6.04 -21.05
N VAL A 102 0.21 -7.15 -20.96
CA VAL A 102 1.54 -7.20 -20.32
C VAL A 102 2.55 -7.68 -21.38
N PRO A 103 3.69 -6.99 -21.59
CA PRO A 103 4.19 -5.84 -20.82
C PRO A 103 3.44 -4.54 -21.08
N SER A 104 3.43 -3.66 -20.08
CA SER A 104 2.83 -2.33 -20.23
C SER A 104 3.47 -1.32 -19.28
N THR A 105 3.53 -0.07 -19.73
CA THR A 105 3.81 1.11 -18.91
C THR A 105 2.52 1.89 -18.71
N ILE A 106 2.12 2.04 -17.45
CA ILE A 106 0.93 2.76 -17.03
C ILE A 106 1.36 4.13 -16.50
N ASP A 107 0.81 5.19 -17.08
CA ASP A 107 0.93 6.56 -16.57
C ASP A 107 -0.05 6.76 -15.41
N LEU A 108 0.48 6.80 -14.19
CA LEU A 108 -0.29 6.90 -12.95
C LEU A 108 -1.02 8.24 -12.82
N VAL A 109 -0.44 9.31 -13.37
CA VAL A 109 -1.07 10.64 -13.35
C VAL A 109 -2.28 10.65 -14.28
N LYS A 110 -2.12 10.14 -15.50
CA LYS A 110 -3.18 10.10 -16.52
C LYS A 110 -4.40 9.27 -16.12
N ILE A 111 -4.20 8.18 -15.39
CA ILE A 111 -5.30 7.34 -14.89
C ILE A 111 -5.95 7.87 -13.60
N GLY A 112 -5.48 9.02 -13.09
CA GLY A 112 -6.06 9.66 -11.91
C GLY A 112 -5.54 9.14 -10.56
N PHE A 113 -4.49 8.31 -10.55
CA PHE A 113 -3.84 7.89 -9.30
C PHE A 113 -2.99 9.03 -8.72
N GLY A 114 -2.43 9.87 -9.59
CA GLY A 114 -1.63 11.04 -9.24
C GLY A 114 -0.13 10.74 -9.14
N LYS A 115 0.62 11.72 -8.67
CA LYS A 115 2.08 11.64 -8.51
C LYS A 115 2.46 11.20 -7.09
N GLY A 116 3.35 10.22 -7.03
CA GLY A 116 3.99 9.67 -5.85
C GLY A 116 3.20 8.55 -5.18
N LEU A 117 3.92 7.63 -4.52
CA LEU A 117 3.32 6.67 -3.60
C LEU A 117 3.13 7.31 -2.23
N LYS A 118 2.20 8.27 -2.14
CA LYS A 118 1.94 9.05 -0.93
C LYS A 118 1.25 8.20 0.13
N VAL A 119 1.58 8.37 1.39
CA VAL A 119 0.95 7.58 2.45
C VAL A 119 -0.50 8.04 2.70
N PRO A 120 -1.49 7.12 2.83
CA PRO A 120 -1.43 5.67 2.69
C PRO A 120 -1.97 5.22 1.32
N THR A 121 -1.08 5.05 0.36
CA THR A 121 -1.44 4.53 -0.95
C THR A 121 -1.21 3.03 -0.99
N ARG A 122 -2.11 2.30 -1.64
CA ARG A 122 -2.02 0.86 -1.84
C ARG A 122 -2.15 0.50 -3.30
N MET A 123 -1.45 -0.55 -3.72
CA MET A 123 -1.66 -1.18 -5.02
C MET A 123 -1.74 -2.69 -4.83
N ILE A 124 -2.79 -3.30 -5.37
CA ILE A 124 -3.07 -4.73 -5.26
C ILE A 124 -3.08 -5.33 -6.66
N PHE A 125 -2.15 -6.22 -6.91
CA PHE A 125 -1.98 -6.96 -8.15
C PHE A 125 -2.53 -8.37 -7.94
N LYS A 126 -3.50 -8.77 -8.78
CA LYS A 126 -3.92 -10.16 -8.89
C LYS A 126 -3.48 -10.67 -10.25
N GLY A 127 -2.75 -11.76 -10.28
CA GLY A 127 -2.23 -12.28 -11.53
C GLY A 127 -1.62 -13.66 -11.40
N VAL A 128 -1.10 -14.15 -12.53
CA VAL A 128 -0.47 -15.47 -12.65
C VAL A 128 0.85 -15.27 -13.40
N PRO A 129 2.02 -15.61 -12.81
CA PRO A 129 3.26 -15.63 -13.56
C PRO A 129 3.14 -16.64 -14.68
N LEU A 130 3.70 -16.35 -15.86
CA LEU A 130 3.58 -17.26 -16.99
C LEU A 130 4.23 -18.62 -16.65
N PRO A 131 3.70 -19.76 -17.13
CA PRO A 131 4.24 -21.09 -16.82
C PRO A 131 5.74 -21.23 -17.11
N GLU A 132 6.21 -20.59 -18.17
CA GLU A 132 7.60 -20.57 -18.64
C GLU A 132 8.40 -19.34 -18.16
N ALA A 133 7.81 -18.49 -17.30
CA ALA A 133 8.50 -17.30 -16.80
C ALA A 133 9.74 -17.70 -15.99
N THR A 134 10.88 -17.09 -16.33
CA THR A 134 12.10 -17.16 -15.49
C THR A 134 12.09 -16.09 -14.41
N GLU A 135 11.40 -14.98 -14.68
CA GLU A 135 11.17 -13.88 -13.76
C GLU A 135 9.92 -13.07 -14.15
N PHE A 136 9.46 -12.21 -13.24
CA PHE A 136 8.55 -11.14 -13.57
C PHE A 136 8.95 -9.85 -12.87
N LYS A 137 8.41 -8.72 -13.31
CA LYS A 137 8.82 -7.39 -12.86
C LYS A 137 7.63 -6.49 -12.62
N ILE A 138 7.73 -5.72 -11.53
CA ILE A 138 6.88 -4.56 -11.27
C ILE A 138 7.83 -3.41 -10.91
N ILE A 139 7.76 -2.32 -11.67
CA ILE A 139 8.73 -1.23 -11.61
C ILE A 139 7.98 0.10 -11.48
N PHE A 140 8.34 0.87 -10.47
CA PHE A 140 7.89 2.25 -10.29
C PHE A 140 8.96 3.20 -10.76
N GLY A 141 8.59 4.10 -11.68
CA GLY A 141 9.50 5.12 -12.21
C GLY A 141 8.93 6.53 -12.05
N GLU A 142 9.85 7.48 -12.08
CA GLU A 142 9.54 8.91 -12.22
C GLU A 142 9.27 9.26 -13.68
N ASP A 143 8.95 10.52 -13.96
CA ASP A 143 8.68 11.00 -15.33
C ASP A 143 9.92 10.89 -16.23
N GLY A 144 9.72 10.52 -17.51
CA GLY A 144 10.79 10.28 -18.48
C GLY A 144 10.97 8.80 -18.87
N ILE A 145 12.19 8.41 -19.28
CA ILE A 145 12.49 7.03 -19.71
C ILE A 145 13.22 6.31 -18.56
N MET A 146 12.57 5.32 -17.95
CA MET A 146 13.13 4.52 -16.85
C MET A 146 14.53 3.98 -17.22
N TYR A 147 15.47 4.05 -16.28
CA TYR A 147 16.88 3.64 -16.45
C TYR A 147 17.69 4.44 -17.48
N LYS A 148 17.17 5.57 -17.97
CA LYS A 148 17.91 6.49 -18.85
C LYS A 148 17.82 7.92 -18.36
N THR A 149 16.61 8.47 -18.37
CA THR A 149 16.33 9.86 -17.98
C THR A 149 15.42 9.97 -16.75
N ALA A 150 14.79 8.87 -16.33
CA ALA A 150 13.96 8.79 -15.14
C ALA A 150 14.57 7.86 -14.09
N ASN A 151 14.52 8.27 -12.83
CA ASN A 151 14.88 7.38 -11.72
C ASN A 151 13.83 6.27 -11.58
N VAL A 152 14.26 5.17 -10.96
CA VAL A 152 13.44 4.02 -10.58
C VAL A 152 13.49 3.86 -9.08
N PRO A 153 12.56 4.49 -8.33
CA PRO A 153 12.55 4.40 -6.88
C PRO A 153 12.32 2.99 -6.36
N PHE A 154 11.63 2.13 -7.12
CA PHE A 154 11.37 0.75 -6.69
C PHE A 154 11.22 -0.21 -7.89
N HIS A 155 12.08 -1.22 -7.93
CA HIS A 155 12.01 -2.36 -8.83
C HIS A 155 11.81 -3.62 -7.98
N PHE A 156 10.71 -4.32 -8.22
CA PHE A 156 10.39 -5.60 -7.63
C PHE A 156 10.52 -6.71 -8.69
N ASN A 157 11.43 -7.65 -8.48
CA ASN A 157 11.79 -8.66 -9.47
C ASN A 157 11.89 -10.07 -8.86
N PRO A 158 10.77 -10.79 -8.76
CA PRO A 158 10.78 -12.21 -8.47
C PRO A 158 11.43 -13.01 -9.60
N ARG A 159 12.46 -13.79 -9.25
CA ARG A 159 13.14 -14.73 -10.13
C ARG A 159 12.89 -16.15 -9.65
N PHE A 160 12.41 -17.02 -10.53
CA PHE A 160 12.13 -18.42 -10.20
C PHE A 160 13.42 -19.25 -10.07
N GLN A 161 14.49 -18.80 -10.71
CA GLN A 161 15.85 -19.26 -10.48
C GLN A 161 16.73 -18.04 -10.22
N PRO A 162 17.31 -17.87 -9.01
CA PRO A 162 17.53 -18.87 -7.97
C PRO A 162 16.38 -19.06 -6.95
N GLY A 163 15.17 -18.56 -7.21
CA GLY A 163 14.05 -18.64 -6.26
C GLY A 163 14.08 -17.51 -5.22
N LEU A 164 14.50 -16.32 -5.64
CA LEU A 164 14.56 -15.11 -4.84
C LEU A 164 13.76 -13.98 -5.48
N VAL A 165 13.20 -13.11 -4.66
CA VAL A 165 12.76 -11.79 -5.10
C VAL A 165 13.86 -10.79 -4.84
N PHE A 166 14.32 -10.15 -5.90
CA PHE A 166 15.25 -9.03 -5.82
C PHE A 166 14.46 -7.72 -5.82
N MET A 167 14.82 -6.83 -4.92
CA MET A 167 14.30 -5.48 -4.88
C MET A 167 15.43 -4.49 -4.90
N HIS A 168 15.33 -3.50 -5.79
CA HIS A 168 16.30 -2.42 -5.82
C HIS A 168 15.69 -1.10 -6.25
N SER A 169 16.50 -0.05 -6.15
CA SER A 169 16.25 1.25 -6.73
C SER A 169 17.36 1.58 -7.73
N TRP A 170 17.14 2.55 -8.60
CA TRP A 170 18.14 3.04 -9.53
C TRP A 170 17.97 4.54 -9.73
N THR A 171 19.07 5.29 -9.80
CA THR A 171 19.03 6.71 -10.13
C THR A 171 19.93 7.02 -11.31
N VAL A 172 19.58 8.07 -12.08
CA VAL A 172 20.37 8.52 -13.24
C VAL A 172 21.80 8.87 -12.83
N GLU A 173 21.95 9.50 -11.67
CA GLU A 173 23.25 9.96 -11.17
C GLU A 173 24.16 8.83 -10.69
N PHE A 174 23.59 7.75 -10.12
CA PHE A 174 24.38 6.78 -9.36
C PHE A 174 24.17 5.32 -9.74
N GLY A 175 23.31 5.04 -10.71
CA GLY A 175 22.98 3.69 -11.09
C GLY A 175 22.21 2.94 -10.01
N MET A 176 22.43 1.63 -9.91
CA MET A 176 21.70 0.76 -8.98
C MET A 176 22.03 1.09 -7.52
N ARG A 177 20.99 1.25 -6.71
CA ARG A 177 21.05 1.55 -5.29
C ARG A 177 20.19 0.55 -4.53
N ARG A 178 20.74 0.05 -3.41
CA ARG A 178 20.15 -0.97 -2.52
C ARG A 178 19.66 -2.22 -3.24
N GLU A 179 20.23 -3.37 -2.91
CA GLU A 179 19.68 -4.66 -3.34
C GLU A 179 19.26 -5.44 -2.10
N ILE A 180 18.00 -5.86 -2.06
CA ILE A 180 17.47 -6.73 -0.99
C ILE A 180 16.89 -7.96 -1.66
N GLY A 181 17.36 -9.13 -1.23
CA GLY A 181 16.84 -10.43 -1.63
C GLY A 181 15.99 -11.06 -0.53
N PHE A 182 14.87 -11.66 -0.87
CA PHE A 182 14.14 -12.58 0.03
C PHE A 182 13.62 -13.80 -0.73
N ARG A 183 13.24 -14.85 0.01
CA ARG A 183 12.73 -16.10 -0.57
C ARG A 183 11.52 -15.82 -1.47
N ASN A 184 11.53 -16.33 -2.69
CA ASN A 184 10.44 -16.15 -3.64
C ASN A 184 9.16 -16.88 -3.16
N PRO A 185 8.06 -16.16 -2.89
CA PRO A 185 6.78 -16.75 -2.51
C PRO A 185 5.89 -17.11 -3.72
N PHE A 186 6.32 -16.78 -4.94
CA PHE A 186 5.58 -17.03 -6.17
C PHE A 186 5.97 -18.36 -6.80
N ARG A 187 5.05 -18.92 -7.59
CA ARG A 187 5.28 -20.11 -8.43
C ARG A 187 4.78 -19.84 -9.84
N ALA A 188 5.54 -20.28 -10.84
CA ALA A 188 5.15 -20.15 -12.24
C ALA A 188 3.84 -20.90 -12.50
N GLY A 189 2.89 -20.28 -13.22
CA GLY A 189 1.57 -20.83 -13.49
C GLY A 189 0.57 -20.81 -12.32
N GLU A 190 0.97 -20.40 -11.11
CA GLU A 190 0.06 -20.30 -9.96
C GLU A 190 -0.40 -18.84 -9.70
N PRO A 191 -1.66 -18.61 -9.33
CA PRO A 191 -2.16 -17.28 -9.03
C PRO A 191 -1.57 -16.69 -7.75
N PHE A 192 -1.43 -15.37 -7.72
CA PHE A 192 -1.04 -14.60 -6.56
C PHE A 192 -1.94 -13.38 -6.33
N ILE A 193 -1.96 -12.93 -5.08
CA ILE A 193 -2.37 -11.59 -4.68
C ILE A 193 -1.14 -10.92 -4.09
N LEU A 194 -0.66 -9.86 -4.73
CA LEU A 194 0.49 -9.07 -4.29
C LEU A 194 0.00 -7.67 -3.93
N GLU A 195 0.36 -7.21 -2.74
CA GLU A 195 -0.02 -5.90 -2.25
C GLU A 195 1.20 -5.10 -1.82
N PHE A 196 1.26 -3.87 -2.32
CA PHE A 196 2.21 -2.84 -1.90
C PHE A 196 1.49 -1.77 -1.09
N VAL A 197 1.99 -1.49 0.10
CA VAL A 197 1.44 -0.47 1.00
C VAL A 197 2.52 0.57 1.32
N ALA A 198 2.29 1.81 0.91
CA ALA A 198 3.15 2.93 1.32
C ALA A 198 2.87 3.30 2.78
N THR A 199 3.91 3.36 3.61
CA THR A 199 3.79 3.65 5.05
C THR A 199 4.59 4.91 5.44
N PRO A 200 4.20 5.65 6.51
CA PRO A 200 4.97 6.78 6.98
C PRO A 200 6.34 6.28 7.45
N ARG A 201 7.39 7.06 7.13
CA ARG A 201 8.77 6.75 7.48
C ARG A 201 9.34 5.53 6.75
N ASP A 202 8.98 5.42 5.48
CA ASP A 202 9.89 5.04 4.40
C ASP A 202 10.12 3.55 4.13
N PRO A 203 9.17 2.62 4.38
CA PRO A 203 9.10 1.50 3.45
C PRO A 203 7.77 1.28 2.75
N ILE A 204 7.88 0.73 1.54
CA ILE A 204 6.81 -0.03 0.89
C ILE A 204 6.75 -1.37 1.62
N MET A 205 5.64 -1.67 2.30
CA MET A 205 5.38 -3.00 2.84
C MET A 205 4.79 -3.89 1.75
N ILE A 206 5.23 -5.15 1.74
CA ILE A 206 4.93 -6.10 0.68
C ILE A 206 4.26 -7.32 1.28
N TYR A 207 3.07 -7.61 0.77
CA TYR A 207 2.27 -8.75 1.17
C TYR A 207 2.00 -9.63 -0.04
N VAL A 208 2.21 -10.94 0.12
CA VAL A 208 1.88 -11.93 -0.92
C VAL A 208 0.91 -12.91 -0.31
N ASN A 209 -0.23 -13.10 -0.96
CA ASN A 209 -1.34 -13.93 -0.50
C ASN A 209 -1.73 -13.61 0.95
N ASN A 210 -1.91 -12.32 1.24
CA ASN A 210 -2.25 -11.76 2.55
C ASN A 210 -1.19 -11.98 3.64
N LYS A 211 0.00 -12.48 3.30
CA LYS A 211 1.11 -12.70 4.23
C LYS A 211 2.22 -11.69 4.00
N TYR A 212 2.67 -11.06 5.08
CA TYR A 212 3.84 -10.19 5.05
C TYR A 212 5.05 -10.95 4.49
N SER A 213 5.70 -10.36 3.48
CA SER A 213 6.89 -10.93 2.84
C SER A 213 8.13 -10.09 3.09
N ALA A 214 8.08 -8.79 2.79
CA ALA A 214 9.24 -7.90 2.91
C ALA A 214 8.85 -6.42 3.05
N SER A 215 9.85 -5.59 3.33
CA SER A 215 9.74 -4.13 3.39
C SER A 215 10.92 -3.55 2.61
N PHE A 216 10.63 -2.69 1.65
CA PHE A 216 11.66 -2.02 0.86
C PHE A 216 11.78 -0.58 1.31
N TYR A 217 12.96 -0.20 1.82
CA TYR A 217 13.20 1.13 2.37
C TYR A 217 13.77 2.08 1.32
N TYR A 218 13.01 3.11 0.93
CA TYR A 218 13.46 4.15 0.00
C TYR A 218 12.91 5.51 0.42
N TYR A 219 13.77 6.53 0.42
CA TYR A 219 13.49 7.83 1.05
C TYR A 219 12.72 8.81 0.18
N ASP A 220 12.58 8.55 -1.12
CA ASP A 220 11.87 9.47 -2.01
C ASP A 220 10.95 8.76 -3.01
N LEU A 221 9.68 8.59 -2.64
CA LEU A 221 8.64 8.04 -3.53
C LEU A 221 7.70 9.12 -4.06
N LYS A 222 8.02 10.42 -3.85
CA LYS A 222 7.09 11.53 -4.12
C LYS A 222 6.89 11.78 -5.62
N ASP A 223 7.88 11.39 -6.42
CA ASP A 223 7.93 11.69 -7.85
C ASP A 223 7.54 10.52 -8.76
N VAL A 224 7.20 9.36 -8.19
CA VAL A 224 6.70 8.20 -8.93
C VAL A 224 5.47 8.59 -9.76
N SER A 225 5.54 8.41 -11.08
CA SER A 225 4.45 8.73 -12.01
C SER A 225 4.17 7.60 -13.00
N GLN A 226 5.02 6.58 -13.05
CA GLN A 226 4.93 5.47 -14.00
C GLN A 226 4.97 4.12 -13.28
N LEU A 227 4.17 3.17 -13.76
CA LEU A 227 4.17 1.77 -13.35
C LEU A 227 4.41 0.88 -14.57
N TYR A 228 5.56 0.19 -14.60
CA TYR A 228 5.87 -0.80 -15.62
C TYR A 228 5.69 -2.21 -15.05
N ILE A 229 5.05 -3.08 -15.82
CA ILE A 229 4.80 -4.49 -15.47
C ILE A 229 5.17 -5.41 -16.62
N GLU A 230 5.76 -6.57 -16.31
CA GLU A 230 6.22 -7.56 -17.29
C GLU A 230 6.31 -8.96 -16.67
N GLY A 231 6.15 -10.01 -17.47
CA GLY A 231 6.47 -11.40 -17.09
C GLY A 231 5.36 -12.17 -16.36
N PHE A 232 4.15 -11.61 -16.30
CA PHE A 232 2.98 -12.27 -15.71
C PHE A 232 1.69 -11.82 -16.40
N ARG A 233 0.65 -12.65 -16.37
CA ARG A 233 -0.70 -12.26 -16.74
C ARG A 233 -1.33 -11.48 -15.58
N LEU A 234 -1.77 -10.26 -15.82
CA LEU A 234 -2.46 -9.43 -14.84
C LEU A 234 -3.98 -9.61 -14.98
N ASP A 235 -4.65 -10.12 -13.94
CA ASP A 235 -6.10 -10.31 -13.91
C ASP A 235 -6.83 -9.04 -13.44
N SER A 236 -6.28 -8.38 -12.43
CA SER A 236 -6.75 -7.08 -11.96
C SER A 236 -5.65 -6.32 -11.23
N LEU A 237 -5.60 -5.01 -11.44
CA LEU A 237 -4.84 -4.07 -10.62
C LEU A 237 -5.82 -3.11 -9.95
N ILE A 238 -5.85 -3.15 -8.61
CA ILE A 238 -6.65 -2.26 -7.78
C ILE A 238 -5.71 -1.26 -7.14
N MET A 239 -5.97 0.03 -7.36
CA MET A 239 -5.16 1.10 -6.79
C MET A 239 -6.00 1.97 -5.86
N CYS A 240 -5.41 2.32 -4.73
CA CYS A 240 -6.02 3.13 -3.69
C CYS A 240 -5.21 4.40 -3.51
N PRO A 241 -5.46 5.44 -4.32
CA PRO A 241 -4.77 6.72 -4.20
C PRO A 241 -5.12 7.37 -2.85
N ASN A 242 -4.17 8.15 -2.32
CA ASN A 242 -4.43 8.97 -1.15
C ASN A 242 -5.49 10.04 -1.47
N GLU A 243 -6.56 10.12 -0.66
CA GLU A 243 -7.77 10.95 -0.93
C GLU A 243 -7.52 12.46 -1.07
N TYR A 244 -6.31 12.96 -0.81
CA TYR A 244 -6.01 14.38 -0.82
C TYR A 244 -5.77 15.00 -2.20
N LEU A 245 -5.86 14.23 -3.29
CA LEU A 245 -5.75 14.74 -4.67
C LEU A 245 -7.00 14.45 -5.52
N SER A 246 -8.19 14.65 -4.98
CA SER A 246 -9.36 14.92 -5.81
C SER A 246 -9.38 16.40 -6.19
N THR A 247 -8.49 16.85 -7.07
CA THR A 247 -8.83 18.02 -7.90
C THR A 247 -9.85 17.56 -8.92
N THR A 248 -11.10 18.01 -8.72
CA THR A 248 -12.17 17.98 -9.71
C THR A 248 -11.64 18.46 -11.06
N VAL A 249 -11.39 17.52 -11.98
CA VAL A 249 -11.39 17.84 -13.41
C VAL A 249 -12.81 17.55 -13.87
N ASN A 250 -13.63 18.60 -13.89
CA ASN A 250 -14.87 18.60 -14.64
C ASN A 250 -14.49 18.46 -16.12
N THR A 251 -14.51 17.25 -16.65
CA THR A 251 -14.53 17.06 -18.10
C THR A 251 -15.96 17.35 -18.57
N LEU A 252 -16.21 18.62 -18.90
CA LEU A 252 -17.29 18.97 -19.82
C LEU A 252 -16.90 18.40 -21.18
N LEU A 253 -17.45 17.24 -21.53
CA LEU A 253 -17.59 16.84 -22.93
C LEU A 253 -18.77 17.63 -23.50
N TYR A 254 -18.47 18.70 -24.23
CA TYR A 254 -19.37 19.19 -25.27
C TYR A 254 -18.73 18.86 -26.62
N LEU A 255 -19.48 18.04 -27.36
CA LEU A 255 -19.50 17.76 -28.80
C LEU A 255 -18.23 18.02 -29.62
#